data_AF-A0A9W8GDI7-F1
#
_entry.id   AF-A0A9W8GDI7-F1
#
_cell.length_a   1.000
_cell.length_b   1.000
_cell.length_c   1.000
_cell.angle_alpha   90.00
_cell.angle_beta   90.00
_cell.angle_gamma   90.00
#
_symmetry.space_group_name_H-M   'P 1'
#
loop_
_entity.id
_entity.type
_entity.pdbx_description
1 polymer ?
#
loop_
_entity_poly.entity_id
_entity_poly.type
_entity_poly.pdbx_seq_one_letter_code
_entity_poly.pdbx_strand_id
1 'polypeptide(L)'
;MHRFLEDGKPVPMGALFALYGLLSGTSDGFTKGPIIFWTPNSNYGEMMYRNMTRVTLGHLANAYADTVRSIRGLLKAVLKPLASSELPLVETLVDHCNDPVNNHSFLTNPANNLTQYSNALFTAKCLGGEFMDLNGGPVNRDTMIKWRHKVSVLAKKFLFAIHLSGGQPARATELNTLMIKDWDIQKRGLYIVEKRIALATRYWKGQALYGKDKHVLRLLPKDLGELLLKYLVFVKPCEVAITSALACNKPKEVRAAETAIVSHYLFTQMGHEFSDDLVRTTFAKLWKKSVGYKLTFQDMRHIMQAFLMSNCTMFHTSVNSELVEEEGDHFQDRSEGYRALCERAKNHKQFCAMASQAAHTAHVAELNYAISSEGIRLVMEQQLLNNCKTSMLWQEILLSKVDQTKYPTER
;
A
#
# COMPACT_ATOMS: atom_id res chain seq x y z
N MET A 1 17.75 32.57 -29.67
CA MET A 1 17.49 32.79 -28.22
C MET A 1 16.12 33.42 -27.95
N HIS A 2 15.54 34.20 -28.87
CA HIS A 2 14.25 34.88 -28.71
C HIS A 2 12.97 34.00 -28.76
N ARG A 3 13.06 32.72 -29.11
CA ARG A 3 11.86 31.85 -29.31
C ARG A 3 11.25 31.28 -28.02
N PHE A 4 11.93 31.48 -26.88
CA PHE A 4 11.55 30.96 -25.55
C PHE A 4 11.20 32.06 -24.53
N LEU A 5 11.19 33.32 -24.97
CA LEU A 5 10.87 34.50 -24.15
C LEU A 5 9.56 35.15 -24.64
N GLU A 6 8.62 34.33 -25.11
CA GLU A 6 7.25 34.75 -25.40
C GLU A 6 6.35 34.25 -24.28
N ASP A 7 5.51 35.15 -23.76
CA ASP A 7 4.58 34.86 -22.68
C ASP A 7 3.68 33.67 -23.01
N GLY A 8 3.63 32.70 -22.08
CA GLY A 8 2.71 31.56 -22.14
C GLY A 8 3.26 30.25 -22.70
N LYS A 9 4.53 30.18 -23.13
CA LYS A 9 5.20 28.89 -23.43
C LYS A 9 5.84 28.31 -22.17
N PRO A 10 5.79 26.98 -21.93
CA PRO A 10 6.41 26.37 -20.75
C PRO A 10 7.90 26.70 -20.73
N VAL A 11 8.35 27.29 -19.62
CA VAL A 11 9.75 27.66 -19.41
C VAL A 11 10.60 26.42 -19.66
N PRO A 12 11.67 26.49 -20.46
CA PRO A 12 12.49 25.33 -20.76
C PRO A 12 13.29 24.87 -19.53
N MET A 13 12.97 25.28 -18.29
CA MET A 13 13.70 24.88 -17.08
C MET A 13 13.87 23.36 -16.98
N GLY A 14 12.87 22.55 -17.36
CA GLY A 14 13.04 21.10 -17.44
C GLY A 14 14.05 20.65 -18.51
N ALA A 15 14.05 21.31 -19.67
CA ALA A 15 15.02 21.07 -20.75
C ALA A 15 16.42 21.62 -20.42
N LEU A 16 16.50 22.74 -19.68
CA LEU A 16 17.72 23.36 -19.15
C LEU A 16 18.32 22.52 -18.04
N PHE A 17 17.52 21.93 -17.14
CA PHE A 17 18.01 20.97 -16.16
C PHE A 17 18.42 19.64 -16.80
N ALA A 18 17.74 19.21 -17.87
CA ALA A 18 18.15 18.03 -18.65
C ALA A 18 19.45 18.28 -19.42
N LEU A 19 19.59 19.44 -20.08
CA LEU A 19 20.84 19.90 -20.71
C LEU A 19 21.95 20.09 -19.67
N TYR A 20 21.63 20.66 -18.51
CA TYR A 20 22.56 20.80 -17.39
C TYR A 20 22.99 19.43 -16.87
N GLY A 21 22.08 18.45 -16.77
CA GLY A 21 22.40 17.07 -16.42
C GLY A 21 23.28 16.36 -17.44
N LEU A 22 23.11 16.65 -18.73
CA LEU A 22 23.97 16.17 -19.81
C LEU A 22 25.35 16.85 -19.79
N LEU A 23 25.40 18.16 -19.52
CA LEU A 23 26.63 18.97 -19.46
C LEU A 23 27.44 18.74 -18.17
N SER A 24 26.78 18.38 -17.06
CA SER A 24 27.43 18.06 -15.78
C SER A 24 27.94 16.62 -15.70
N GLY A 25 27.71 15.81 -16.74
CA GLY A 25 28.31 14.49 -16.91
C GLY A 25 29.82 14.50 -17.18
N THR A 26 30.47 15.68 -17.29
CA THR A 26 31.90 15.83 -17.61
C THR A 26 32.73 16.50 -16.51
N SER A 27 32.19 16.78 -15.33
CA SER A 27 32.98 17.37 -14.24
C SER A 27 32.70 16.69 -12.91
N ASP A 28 33.72 15.97 -12.43
CA ASP A 28 33.81 15.49 -11.06
C ASP A 28 33.42 16.59 -10.06
N GLY A 29 32.43 16.33 -9.20
CA GLY A 29 32.32 17.03 -7.91
C GLY A 29 31.01 17.73 -7.54
N PHE A 30 30.01 17.88 -8.42
CA PHE A 30 28.72 18.50 -8.04
C PHE A 30 27.52 17.63 -8.43
N THR A 31 27.11 16.75 -7.51
CA THR A 31 25.95 15.86 -7.68
C THR A 31 24.72 16.46 -7.00
N LYS A 32 23.67 16.77 -7.78
CA LYS A 32 22.22 16.58 -7.47
C LYS A 32 21.35 17.50 -8.33
N GLY A 33 21.22 17.18 -9.62
CA GLY A 33 20.04 17.58 -10.37
C GLY A 33 18.77 16.90 -9.82
N PRO A 34 17.57 17.39 -10.16
CA PRO A 34 16.31 16.76 -9.74
C PRO A 34 16.23 15.32 -10.23
N ILE A 35 16.02 14.37 -9.31
CA ILE A 35 15.96 12.92 -9.60
C ILE A 35 14.66 12.57 -10.34
N ILE A 36 13.59 13.35 -10.13
CA ILE A 36 12.26 13.15 -10.72
C ILE A 36 11.76 14.50 -11.22
N PHE A 37 11.25 14.56 -12.45
CA PHE A 37 10.60 15.75 -13.01
C PHE A 37 9.49 15.37 -14.01
N TRP A 38 8.51 16.25 -14.19
CA TRP A 38 7.42 16.03 -15.14
C TRP A 38 7.89 16.09 -16.59
N THR A 39 7.35 15.22 -17.45
CA THR A 39 7.52 15.36 -18.89
C THR A 39 6.67 16.53 -19.39
N PRO A 40 7.22 17.50 -20.14
CA PRO A 40 6.44 18.59 -20.73
C PRO A 40 5.26 18.06 -21.57
N ASN A 41 4.11 18.73 -21.52
CA ASN A 41 2.89 18.41 -22.29
C ASN A 41 2.30 17.01 -22.04
N SER A 42 2.73 16.29 -20.99
CA SER A 42 2.22 14.95 -20.66
C SER A 42 0.89 14.95 -19.90
N ASN A 43 0.32 16.13 -19.63
CA ASN A 43 -0.89 16.30 -18.80
C ASN A 43 -0.82 15.56 -17.45
N TYR A 44 0.37 15.56 -16.83
CA TYR A 44 0.66 14.85 -15.58
C TYR A 44 0.47 13.32 -15.63
N GLY A 45 0.49 12.74 -16.83
CA GLY A 45 0.48 11.29 -17.02
C GLY A 45 1.87 10.65 -16.87
N GLU A 46 2.94 11.44 -16.92
CA GLU A 46 4.30 10.93 -17.12
C GLU A 46 5.39 11.76 -16.45
N MET A 47 6.36 11.07 -15.87
CA MET A 47 7.53 11.65 -15.23
C MET A 47 8.81 11.04 -15.78
N MET A 48 9.88 11.81 -15.76
CA MET A 48 11.24 11.32 -16.01
C MET A 48 11.91 11.02 -14.67
N TYR A 49 12.59 9.87 -14.61
CA TYR A 49 13.32 9.40 -13.44
C TYR A 49 14.80 9.16 -13.80
N ARG A 50 15.70 9.82 -13.07
CA ARG A 50 17.16 9.76 -13.24
C ARG A 50 17.59 9.90 -14.72
N ASN A 51 18.32 8.91 -15.24
CA ASN A 51 18.91 8.82 -16.59
C ASN A 51 17.83 8.69 -17.67
N MET A 52 16.90 9.66 -17.73
CA MET A 52 15.86 9.76 -18.74
C MET A 52 14.91 8.55 -18.82
N THR A 53 14.70 7.82 -17.72
CA THR A 53 13.74 6.72 -17.71
C THR A 53 12.32 7.24 -17.52
N ARG A 54 11.44 6.95 -18.47
CA ARG A 54 10.04 7.36 -18.42
C ARG A 54 9.24 6.49 -17.44
N VAL A 55 8.57 7.14 -16.50
CA VAL A 55 7.63 6.53 -15.55
C VAL A 55 6.23 7.04 -15.86
N THR A 56 5.29 6.14 -16.14
CA THR A 56 3.91 6.49 -16.47
C THR A 56 2.95 5.85 -15.47
N LEU A 57 1.74 6.39 -15.35
CA LEU A 57 0.67 5.72 -14.58
C LEU A 57 0.38 4.31 -15.11
N GLY A 58 0.54 4.08 -16.42
CA GLY A 58 0.41 2.75 -17.02
C GLY A 58 1.43 1.75 -16.49
N HIS A 59 2.68 2.17 -16.24
CA HIS A 59 3.68 1.30 -15.60
C HIS A 59 3.25 0.86 -14.20
N LEU A 60 2.70 1.79 -13.40
CA LEU A 60 2.19 1.50 -12.06
C LEU A 60 0.98 0.54 -12.12
N ALA A 61 0.03 0.85 -12.99
CA ALA A 61 -1.21 0.10 -13.17
C ALA A 61 -0.94 -1.34 -13.64
N ASN A 62 -0.08 -1.51 -14.64
CA ASN A 62 0.29 -2.83 -15.16
C ASN A 62 1.13 -3.63 -14.15
N ALA A 63 2.05 -2.99 -13.43
CA ALA A 63 2.81 -3.66 -12.36
C ALA A 63 1.88 -4.14 -11.22
N TYR A 64 0.85 -3.36 -10.89
CA TYR A 64 -0.20 -3.76 -9.95
C TYR A 64 -0.99 -4.96 -10.49
N ALA A 65 -1.52 -4.86 -11.72
CA ALA A 65 -2.33 -5.92 -12.33
C ALA A 65 -1.57 -7.25 -12.48
N ASP A 66 -0.31 -7.21 -12.93
CA ASP A 66 0.59 -8.37 -12.98
C ASP A 66 0.80 -9.00 -11.60
N THR A 67 0.95 -8.16 -10.57
CA THR A 67 1.14 -8.64 -9.21
C THR A 67 -0.11 -9.30 -8.68
N VAL A 68 -1.30 -8.72 -8.86
CA VAL A 68 -2.58 -9.30 -8.44
C VAL A 68 -2.84 -10.63 -9.14
N ARG A 69 -2.62 -10.73 -10.45
CA ARG A 69 -2.71 -12.00 -11.19
C ARG A 69 -1.76 -13.05 -10.61
N SER A 70 -0.52 -12.65 -10.33
CA SER A 70 0.48 -13.54 -9.74
C SER A 70 0.10 -13.98 -8.32
N ILE A 71 -0.50 -13.09 -7.51
CA ILE A 71 -1.04 -13.42 -6.18
C ILE A 71 -2.13 -14.48 -6.32
N ARG A 72 -3.11 -14.27 -7.23
CA ARG A 72 -4.21 -15.22 -7.46
C ARG A 72 -3.70 -16.62 -7.83
N GLY A 73 -2.73 -16.69 -8.75
CA GLY A 73 -2.13 -17.97 -9.15
C GLY A 73 -1.35 -18.65 -8.02
N LEU A 74 -0.54 -17.90 -7.27
CA LEU A 74 0.23 -18.45 -6.14
C LEU A 74 -0.68 -18.87 -4.99
N LEU A 75 -1.70 -18.07 -4.68
CA LEU A 75 -2.68 -18.38 -3.65
C LEU A 75 -3.45 -19.65 -4.00
N LYS A 76 -3.90 -19.80 -5.26
CA LYS A 76 -4.52 -21.04 -5.75
C LYS A 76 -3.61 -22.25 -5.55
N ALA A 77 -2.30 -22.11 -5.81
CA ALA A 77 -1.33 -23.19 -5.61
C ALA A 77 -1.07 -23.51 -4.12
N VAL A 78 -0.98 -22.50 -3.26
CA VAL A 78 -0.75 -22.64 -1.81
C VAL A 78 -1.97 -23.26 -1.11
N LEU A 79 -3.18 -22.91 -1.56
CA LEU A 79 -4.44 -23.34 -0.95
C LEU A 79 -4.91 -24.74 -1.35
N LYS A 80 -4.34 -25.40 -2.38
CA LYS A 80 -4.77 -26.75 -2.76
C LYS A 80 -4.77 -27.68 -1.53
N PRO A 81 -5.83 -28.45 -1.24
CA PRO A 81 -7.02 -28.66 -2.06
C PRO A 81 -8.14 -27.61 -1.89
N LEU A 82 -8.10 -26.76 -0.86
CA LEU A 82 -9.13 -25.78 -0.51
C LEU A 82 -9.23 -24.55 -1.44
N ALA A 83 -8.62 -24.58 -2.63
CA ALA A 83 -8.55 -23.42 -3.51
C ALA A 83 -9.91 -22.90 -3.98
N SER A 84 -10.92 -23.78 -4.07
CA SER A 84 -12.29 -23.45 -4.47
C SER A 84 -13.21 -23.10 -3.28
N SER A 85 -12.68 -23.08 -2.05
CA SER A 85 -13.51 -22.77 -0.87
C SER A 85 -13.98 -21.31 -0.95
N GLU A 86 -15.27 -21.12 -0.78
CA GLU A 86 -15.90 -19.81 -0.71
C GLU A 86 -15.82 -19.28 0.72
N LEU A 87 -15.51 -17.98 0.83
CA LEU A 87 -15.56 -17.25 2.08
C LEU A 87 -16.69 -16.23 1.98
N PRO A 88 -17.24 -15.77 3.13
CA PRO A 88 -18.14 -14.62 3.13
C PRO A 88 -17.52 -13.44 2.39
N LEU A 89 -18.36 -12.67 1.70
CA LEU A 89 -17.93 -11.44 1.04
C LEU A 89 -17.35 -10.50 2.09
N VAL A 90 -16.26 -9.80 1.75
CA VAL A 90 -15.64 -8.81 2.64
C VAL A 90 -16.66 -7.77 3.11
N GLU A 91 -17.62 -7.44 2.24
CA GLU A 91 -18.66 -6.44 2.50
C GLU A 91 -19.65 -6.82 3.60
N THR A 92 -19.79 -8.12 3.89
CA THR A 92 -20.71 -8.63 4.92
C THR A 92 -20.01 -8.83 6.27
N LEU A 93 -18.68 -8.65 6.34
CA LEU A 93 -17.93 -8.86 7.57
C LEU A 93 -18.20 -7.73 8.56
N VAL A 94 -18.46 -8.12 9.80
CA VAL A 94 -18.67 -7.21 10.93
C VAL A 94 -17.35 -7.00 11.66
N ASP A 95 -16.98 -5.74 11.87
CA ASP A 95 -15.76 -5.38 12.60
C ASP A 95 -16.03 -4.30 13.64
N HIS A 96 -15.77 -4.63 14.90
CA HIS A 96 -15.88 -3.68 16.01
C HIS A 96 -14.51 -3.03 16.23
N CYS A 97 -14.27 -1.88 15.60
CA CYS A 97 -13.00 -1.15 15.70
C CYS A 97 -12.61 -0.74 17.14
N ASN A 98 -13.59 -0.72 18.05
CA ASN A 98 -13.47 -0.19 19.42
C ASN A 98 -13.57 -1.27 20.51
N ASP A 99 -13.47 -2.55 20.16
CA ASP A 99 -13.51 -3.62 21.15
C ASP A 99 -12.24 -3.56 22.06
N PRO A 100 -12.37 -3.44 23.39
CA PRO A 100 -11.23 -3.40 24.31
C PRO A 100 -10.55 -4.77 24.49
N VAL A 101 -11.15 -5.86 23.99
CA VAL A 101 -10.62 -7.22 24.15
C VAL A 101 -9.29 -7.38 23.43
N ASN A 102 -8.25 -7.79 24.15
CA ASN A 102 -6.95 -8.12 23.57
C ASN A 102 -7.09 -9.31 22.58
N ASN A 103 -6.27 -9.35 21.53
CA ASN A 103 -6.44 -10.26 20.38
C ASN A 103 -7.72 -10.06 19.53
N HIS A 104 -8.44 -8.96 19.69
CA HIS A 104 -9.60 -8.68 18.83
C HIS A 104 -9.17 -8.46 17.37
N SER A 105 -9.95 -9.01 16.45
CA SER A 105 -9.87 -8.84 15.00
C SER A 105 -11.20 -9.26 14.37
N PHE A 106 -11.56 -8.72 13.21
CA PHE A 106 -12.72 -9.24 12.47
C PHE A 106 -12.60 -10.74 12.13
N LEU A 107 -11.38 -11.28 12.10
CA LEU A 107 -11.13 -12.72 11.89
C LEU A 107 -11.57 -13.57 13.09
N THR A 108 -11.54 -13.02 14.30
CA THR A 108 -11.92 -13.70 15.54
C THR A 108 -13.31 -13.31 16.03
N ASN A 109 -13.97 -12.35 15.37
CA ASN A 109 -15.35 -11.95 15.68
C ASN A 109 -16.31 -13.14 15.43
N PRO A 110 -17.05 -13.60 16.45
CA PRO A 110 -18.00 -14.71 16.33
C PRO A 110 -19.03 -14.51 15.22
N ALA A 111 -19.46 -13.27 14.96
CA ALA A 111 -20.46 -12.96 13.93
C ALA A 111 -20.00 -13.34 12.50
N ASN A 112 -18.69 -13.37 12.26
CA ASN A 112 -18.13 -13.67 10.93
C ASN A 112 -17.89 -15.17 10.71
N ASN A 113 -17.93 -15.99 11.78
CA ASN A 113 -17.70 -17.43 11.74
C ASN A 113 -16.46 -17.84 10.91
N LEU A 114 -15.34 -17.09 11.02
CA LEU A 114 -14.11 -17.37 10.25
C LEU A 114 -13.15 -18.33 10.97
N THR A 115 -13.29 -18.47 12.28
CA THR A 115 -12.44 -19.33 13.13
C THR A 115 -12.58 -20.81 12.82
N GLN A 116 -13.73 -21.24 12.26
CA GLN A 116 -13.96 -22.61 11.79
C GLN A 116 -12.92 -23.09 10.75
N TYR A 117 -12.31 -22.16 10.01
CA TYR A 117 -11.33 -22.47 8.97
C TYR A 117 -9.88 -22.52 9.45
N SER A 118 -9.62 -22.18 10.72
CA SER A 118 -8.27 -22.01 11.27
C SER A 118 -7.34 -23.22 11.06
N ASN A 119 -7.86 -24.45 11.17
CA ASN A 119 -7.05 -25.64 10.94
C ASN A 119 -7.34 -26.33 9.60
N ALA A 120 -8.29 -25.82 8.81
CA ALA A 120 -8.79 -26.52 7.63
C ALA A 120 -7.69 -26.81 6.61
N LEU A 121 -6.84 -25.83 6.29
CA LEU A 121 -5.78 -26.01 5.30
C LEU A 121 -4.67 -26.95 5.81
N PHE A 122 -4.25 -26.80 7.07
CA PHE A 122 -3.22 -27.66 7.65
C PHE A 122 -3.69 -29.11 7.70
N THR A 123 -4.91 -29.36 8.20
CA THR A 123 -5.52 -30.68 8.22
C THR A 123 -5.65 -31.26 6.82
N ALA A 124 -6.16 -30.49 5.85
CA ALA A 124 -6.30 -30.98 4.47
C ALA A 124 -4.95 -31.37 3.84
N LYS A 125 -3.88 -30.63 4.14
CA LYS A 125 -2.52 -30.93 3.68
C LYS A 125 -1.92 -32.16 4.36
N CYS A 126 -2.21 -32.38 5.64
CA CYS A 126 -1.84 -33.60 6.34
C CYS A 126 -2.61 -34.81 5.79
N LEU A 127 -3.93 -34.67 5.57
CA LEU A 127 -4.76 -35.71 4.98
C LEU A 127 -4.32 -36.08 3.55
N GLY A 128 -3.80 -35.11 2.79
CA GLY A 128 -3.20 -35.35 1.48
C GLY A 128 -1.79 -35.94 1.51
N GLY A 129 -1.21 -36.22 2.69
CA GLY A 129 0.14 -36.76 2.84
C GLY A 129 1.28 -35.76 2.54
N GLU A 130 0.98 -34.47 2.30
CA GLU A 130 2.00 -33.47 1.94
C GLU A 130 2.86 -33.07 3.14
N PHE A 131 2.23 -32.91 4.31
CA PHE A 131 2.85 -32.38 5.52
C PHE A 131 3.23 -33.46 6.53
N MET A 132 2.45 -34.53 6.60
CA MET A 132 2.66 -35.63 7.54
C MET A 132 2.18 -36.91 6.88
N ASP A 133 2.85 -38.02 7.15
CA ASP A 133 2.36 -39.34 6.80
C ASP A 133 1.27 -39.75 7.80
N LEU A 134 0.06 -39.99 7.32
CA LEU A 134 -1.08 -40.40 8.15
C LEU A 134 -0.87 -41.78 8.80
N ASN A 135 0.11 -42.56 8.34
CA ASN A 135 0.47 -43.87 8.90
C ASN A 135 1.42 -43.77 10.11
N GLY A 136 1.54 -42.59 10.73
CA GLY A 136 2.41 -42.36 11.89
C GLY A 136 3.88 -42.07 11.52
N GLY A 137 4.15 -41.80 10.24
CA GLY A 137 5.48 -41.41 9.79
C GLY A 137 5.87 -39.98 10.21
N PRO A 138 7.17 -39.63 10.12
CA PRO A 138 7.66 -38.32 10.54
C PRO A 138 7.09 -37.18 9.68
N VAL A 139 7.01 -35.98 10.26
CA VAL A 139 6.62 -34.75 9.57
C VAL A 139 7.52 -34.50 8.35
N ASN A 140 6.93 -34.23 7.19
CA ASN A 140 7.66 -33.90 5.97
C ASN A 140 8.16 -32.44 6.01
N ARG A 141 9.28 -32.25 6.71
CA ARG A 141 9.90 -30.94 6.94
C ARG A 141 10.23 -30.21 5.63
N ASP A 142 10.75 -30.91 4.63
CA ASP A 142 11.17 -30.31 3.36
C ASP A 142 9.98 -29.72 2.60
N THR A 143 8.86 -30.44 2.55
CA THR A 143 7.63 -29.93 1.91
C THR A 143 7.08 -28.72 2.66
N MET A 144 7.09 -28.75 3.99
CA MET A 144 6.69 -27.61 4.82
C MET A 144 7.56 -26.36 4.58
N ILE A 145 8.88 -26.53 4.49
CA ILE A 145 9.82 -25.44 4.22
C ILE A 145 9.58 -24.88 2.81
N LYS A 146 9.44 -25.75 1.79
CA LYS A 146 9.09 -25.34 0.42
C LYS A 146 7.76 -24.58 0.35
N TRP A 147 6.76 -25.03 1.10
CA TRP A 147 5.47 -24.32 1.20
C TRP A 147 5.64 -22.95 1.86
N ARG A 148 6.38 -22.86 2.97
CA ARG A 148 6.66 -21.57 3.65
C ARG A 148 7.39 -20.58 2.75
N HIS A 149 8.31 -21.06 1.89
CA HIS A 149 8.93 -20.21 0.88
C HIS A 149 7.92 -19.63 -0.11
N LYS A 150 6.94 -20.44 -0.58
CA LYS A 150 5.85 -19.95 -1.45
C LYS A 150 5.01 -18.89 -0.74
N VAL A 151 4.71 -19.09 0.54
CA VAL A 151 3.98 -18.12 1.37
C VAL A 151 4.79 -16.82 1.56
N SER A 152 6.10 -16.91 1.78
CA SER A 152 6.94 -15.71 1.85
C SER A 152 6.96 -14.92 0.53
N VAL A 153 6.97 -15.61 -0.62
CA VAL A 153 6.85 -14.96 -1.94
C VAL A 153 5.47 -14.32 -2.11
N LEU A 154 4.42 -14.99 -1.65
CA LEU A 154 3.05 -14.48 -1.67
C LEU A 154 2.91 -13.21 -0.80
N ALA A 155 3.41 -13.23 0.43
CA ALA A 155 3.44 -12.09 1.34
C ALA A 155 4.17 -10.87 0.73
N LYS A 156 5.32 -11.10 0.10
CA LYS A 156 6.08 -10.07 -0.63
C LYS A 156 5.29 -9.42 -1.77
N LYS A 157 4.47 -10.21 -2.48
CA LYS A 157 3.61 -9.71 -3.55
C LYS A 157 2.41 -8.93 -3.02
N PHE A 158 1.78 -9.41 -1.94
CA PHE A 158 0.74 -8.65 -1.25
C PHE A 158 1.27 -7.29 -0.80
N LEU A 159 2.44 -7.25 -0.16
CA LEU A 159 3.08 -6.00 0.25
C LEU A 159 3.23 -5.03 -0.94
N PHE A 160 3.72 -5.53 -2.08
CA PHE A 160 3.91 -4.71 -3.27
C PHE A 160 2.58 -4.20 -3.84
N ALA A 161 1.58 -5.06 -4.00
CA ALA A 161 0.25 -4.68 -4.50
C ALA A 161 -0.45 -3.68 -3.57
N ILE A 162 -0.37 -3.89 -2.26
CA ILE A 162 -0.90 -2.99 -1.23
C ILE A 162 -0.21 -1.63 -1.32
N HIS A 163 1.12 -1.61 -1.44
CA HIS A 163 1.86 -0.35 -1.53
C HIS A 163 1.47 0.46 -2.78
N LEU A 164 1.22 -0.21 -3.92
CA LEU A 164 0.83 0.46 -5.16
C LEU A 164 -0.64 0.95 -5.17
N SER A 165 -1.54 0.30 -4.43
CA SER A 165 -3.00 0.52 -4.54
C SER A 165 -3.67 1.14 -3.31
N GLY A 166 -2.98 1.21 -2.17
CA GLY A 166 -3.56 1.70 -0.92
C GLY A 166 -3.86 3.21 -0.88
N GLY A 167 -3.63 3.96 -1.95
CA GLY A 167 -3.69 5.42 -1.98
C GLY A 167 -2.31 6.01 -1.73
N GLN A 168 -2.20 6.90 -0.74
CA GLN A 168 -0.92 7.52 -0.40
C GLN A 168 0.09 6.46 0.12
N PRO A 169 1.30 6.39 -0.46
CA PRO A 169 2.27 5.33 -0.18
C PRO A 169 2.80 5.39 1.26
N ALA A 170 2.63 4.29 2.00
CA ALA A 170 3.18 4.11 3.34
C ALA A 170 4.72 4.04 3.36
N ARG A 171 5.35 4.32 4.51
CA ARG A 171 6.80 4.08 4.69
C ARG A 171 7.08 2.58 4.84
N ALA A 172 8.33 2.17 4.61
CA ALA A 172 8.74 0.79 4.84
C ALA A 172 8.50 0.36 6.30
N THR A 173 8.92 1.21 7.25
CA THR A 173 8.72 1.07 8.72
C THR A 173 7.24 0.98 9.15
N GLU A 174 6.34 1.49 8.31
CA GLU A 174 4.91 1.51 8.57
C GLU A 174 4.22 0.23 8.06
N LEU A 175 4.77 -0.42 7.03
CA LEU A 175 4.19 -1.61 6.40
C LEU A 175 4.65 -2.91 7.04
N ASN A 176 5.89 -2.99 7.50
CA ASN A 176 6.40 -4.20 8.15
C ASN A 176 5.82 -4.44 9.54
N THR A 177 5.39 -3.37 10.22
CA THR A 177 4.79 -3.41 11.57
C THR A 177 3.27 -3.63 11.56
N LEU A 178 2.67 -3.92 10.40
CA LEU A 178 1.23 -4.17 10.29
C LEU A 178 0.83 -5.47 10.99
N MET A 179 -0.09 -5.34 11.95
CA MET A 179 -0.63 -6.48 12.71
C MET A 179 -2.05 -6.87 12.29
N ILE A 180 -2.35 -8.16 12.40
CA ILE A 180 -3.63 -8.80 12.08
C ILE A 180 -4.65 -8.66 13.22
N LYS A 181 -4.17 -8.71 14.46
CA LYS A 181 -4.96 -8.65 15.69
C LYS A 181 -4.20 -7.86 16.75
N ASP A 182 -4.93 -7.39 17.76
CA ASP A 182 -4.34 -6.65 18.87
C ASP A 182 -3.30 -7.51 19.61
N TRP A 183 -2.16 -6.90 19.96
CA TRP A 183 -1.08 -7.53 20.71
C TRP A 183 -0.64 -6.61 21.85
N ASP A 184 -1.15 -6.87 23.05
CA ASP A 184 -0.80 -6.13 24.26
C ASP A 184 -1.05 -4.62 24.08
N ILE A 185 -0.02 -3.77 24.13
CA ILE A 185 -0.13 -2.32 23.94
C ILE A 185 -0.32 -1.95 22.46
N GLN A 186 0.09 -2.82 21.53
CA GLN A 186 0.01 -2.56 20.10
C GLN A 186 -1.38 -2.94 19.56
N LYS A 187 -1.98 -2.02 18.79
CA LYS A 187 -3.27 -2.30 18.11
C LYS A 187 -3.04 -2.85 16.71
N ARG A 188 -3.98 -3.67 16.26
CA ARG A 188 -4.02 -4.19 14.88
C ARG A 188 -3.96 -3.07 13.85
N GLY A 189 -3.44 -3.42 12.68
CA GLY A 189 -3.43 -2.56 11.49
C GLY A 189 -4.52 -2.91 10.48
N LEU A 190 -5.27 -4.00 10.66
CA LEU A 190 -6.29 -4.48 9.74
C LEU A 190 -7.71 -4.23 10.28
N TYR A 191 -8.57 -3.59 9.46
CA TYR A 191 -9.94 -3.25 9.81
C TYR A 191 -10.89 -3.49 8.62
N ILE A 192 -12.19 -3.65 8.89
CA ILE A 192 -13.24 -3.50 7.88
C ILE A 192 -13.81 -2.09 7.98
N VAL A 193 -13.66 -1.30 6.91
CA VAL A 193 -14.15 0.08 6.81
C VAL A 193 -14.78 0.26 5.44
N GLU A 194 -15.96 0.87 5.37
CA GLU A 194 -16.69 1.05 4.11
C GLU A 194 -16.82 -0.27 3.31
N LYS A 195 -17.16 -1.37 4.01
CA LYS A 195 -17.32 -2.72 3.44
C LYS A 195 -16.06 -3.28 2.75
N ARG A 196 -14.87 -2.72 3.02
CA ARG A 196 -13.59 -3.15 2.45
C ARG A 196 -12.55 -3.37 3.54
N ILE A 197 -11.53 -4.16 3.23
CA ILE A 197 -10.36 -4.26 4.11
C ILE A 197 -9.57 -2.95 4.03
N ALA A 198 -9.24 -2.41 5.21
CA ALA A 198 -8.49 -1.20 5.41
C ALA A 198 -7.23 -1.47 6.23
N LEU A 199 -6.14 -0.79 5.87
CA LEU A 199 -4.88 -0.81 6.58
C LEU A 199 -4.65 0.50 7.33
N ALA A 200 -4.61 0.45 8.65
CA ALA A 200 -4.21 1.58 9.49
C ALA A 200 -2.72 1.48 9.80
N THR A 201 -1.92 2.37 9.20
CA THR A 201 -0.50 2.49 9.59
C THR A 201 -0.32 3.63 10.59
N ARG A 202 0.66 3.47 11.48
CA ARG A 202 1.05 4.48 12.48
C ARG A 202 2.29 5.22 12.02
N TYR A 203 2.23 6.54 12.00
CA TYR A 203 3.38 7.37 11.66
C TYR A 203 4.02 7.97 12.92
N TRP A 204 5.34 7.78 13.07
CA TRP A 204 6.09 8.03 14.32
C TRP A 204 7.03 9.26 14.33
N LYS A 205 7.33 9.93 13.20
CA LYS A 205 8.43 10.94 13.22
C LYS A 205 8.15 12.20 14.04
N GLY A 206 6.90 12.47 14.43
CA GLY A 206 6.53 13.63 15.25
C GLY A 206 6.35 13.31 16.74
N GLN A 207 6.49 12.05 17.16
CA GLN A 207 6.19 11.63 18.53
C GLN A 207 7.07 12.34 19.56
N ALA A 208 8.35 12.55 19.23
CA ALA A 208 9.30 13.26 20.09
C ALA A 208 8.97 14.75 20.26
N LEU A 209 8.28 15.37 19.29
CA LEU A 209 7.94 16.80 19.31
C LEU A 209 6.53 17.06 19.86
N TYR A 210 5.57 16.16 19.62
CA TYR A 210 4.15 16.42 19.87
C TYR A 210 3.45 15.34 20.72
N GLY A 211 4.16 14.26 21.09
CA GLY A 211 3.66 13.20 21.96
C GLY A 211 2.51 12.34 21.41
N LYS A 212 2.22 12.40 20.10
CA LYS A 212 0.98 11.83 19.52
C LYS A 212 1.23 11.04 18.22
N ASP A 213 0.53 9.92 18.09
CA ASP A 213 0.56 9.04 16.91
C ASP A 213 -0.40 9.53 15.82
N LYS A 214 0.08 9.64 14.57
CA LYS A 214 -0.79 9.89 13.41
C LYS A 214 -1.18 8.57 12.75
N HIS A 215 -2.46 8.25 12.77
CA HIS A 215 -3.01 7.11 12.04
C HIS A 215 -3.37 7.48 10.60
N VAL A 216 -2.94 6.66 9.65
CA VAL A 216 -3.30 6.79 8.23
C VAL A 216 -4.00 5.53 7.77
N LEU A 217 -5.28 5.65 7.43
CA LEU A 217 -6.09 4.56 6.90
C LEU A 217 -5.93 4.48 5.39
N ARG A 218 -5.81 3.25 4.87
CA ARG A 218 -5.68 2.94 3.44
C ARG A 218 -6.65 1.83 3.07
N LEU A 219 -7.67 2.14 2.28
CA LEU A 219 -8.57 1.11 1.76
C LEU A 219 -7.87 0.29 0.69
N LEU A 220 -8.16 -1.01 0.64
CA LEU A 220 -7.71 -1.88 -0.44
C LEU A 220 -8.75 -1.96 -1.58
N PRO A 221 -8.32 -2.19 -2.82
CA PRO A 221 -9.21 -2.61 -3.91
C PRO A 221 -9.97 -3.88 -3.52
N LYS A 222 -11.23 -4.02 -3.96
CA LYS A 222 -12.10 -5.15 -3.59
C LYS A 222 -11.44 -6.50 -3.87
N ASP A 223 -10.99 -6.71 -5.11
CA ASP A 223 -10.28 -7.93 -5.54
C ASP A 223 -9.07 -8.27 -4.67
N LEU A 224 -8.27 -7.26 -4.33
CA LEU A 224 -7.08 -7.48 -3.50
C LEU A 224 -7.49 -7.81 -2.05
N GLY A 225 -8.54 -7.17 -1.54
CA GLY A 225 -9.12 -7.45 -0.23
C GLY A 225 -9.64 -8.88 -0.11
N GLU A 226 -10.35 -9.39 -1.11
CA GLU A 226 -10.84 -10.78 -1.13
C GLU A 226 -9.71 -11.81 -1.17
N LEU A 227 -8.68 -11.55 -2.01
CA LEU A 227 -7.48 -12.38 -2.03
C LEU A 227 -6.75 -12.35 -0.69
N LEU A 228 -6.68 -11.17 -0.05
CA LEU A 228 -6.08 -11.01 1.27
C LEU A 228 -6.90 -11.73 2.35
N LEU A 229 -8.23 -11.70 2.28
CA LEU A 229 -9.10 -12.44 3.20
C LEU A 229 -8.82 -13.94 3.14
N LYS A 230 -8.74 -14.53 1.94
CA LYS A 230 -8.37 -15.95 1.77
C LYS A 230 -6.99 -16.27 2.35
N TYR A 231 -6.03 -15.36 2.17
CA TYR A 231 -4.70 -15.49 2.78
C TYR A 231 -4.77 -15.45 4.32
N LEU A 232 -5.53 -14.52 4.90
CA LEU A 232 -5.68 -14.37 6.35
C LEU A 232 -6.41 -15.55 7.00
N VAL A 233 -7.44 -16.09 6.33
CA VAL A 233 -8.29 -17.14 6.91
C VAL A 233 -7.65 -18.53 6.80
N PHE A 234 -7.02 -18.85 5.67
CA PHE A 234 -6.48 -20.21 5.44
C PHE A 234 -4.96 -20.28 5.58
N VAL A 235 -4.23 -19.35 4.95
CA VAL A 235 -2.77 -19.43 4.84
C VAL A 235 -2.11 -19.09 6.16
N LYS A 236 -2.54 -18.01 6.83
CA LYS A 236 -1.95 -17.56 8.09
C LYS A 236 -2.06 -18.59 9.21
N PRO A 237 -3.23 -19.14 9.53
CA PRO A 237 -3.35 -20.20 10.53
C PRO A 237 -2.56 -21.46 10.18
N CYS A 238 -2.49 -21.83 8.90
CA CYS A 238 -1.64 -22.94 8.45
C CYS A 238 -0.14 -22.63 8.65
N GLU A 239 0.30 -21.39 8.40
CA GLU A 239 1.68 -20.94 8.64
C GLU A 239 2.05 -21.03 10.14
N VAL A 240 1.11 -20.67 11.03
CA VAL A 240 1.22 -20.82 12.49
C VAL A 240 1.39 -22.30 12.87
N ALA A 241 0.52 -23.18 12.36
CA ALA A 241 0.59 -24.62 12.62
C ALA A 241 1.92 -25.25 12.14
N ILE A 242 2.37 -24.91 10.94
CA ILE A 242 3.67 -25.37 10.41
C ILE A 242 4.82 -24.81 11.24
N THR A 243 4.73 -23.57 11.73
CA THR A 243 5.75 -22.98 12.61
C THR A 243 5.87 -23.73 13.92
N SER A 244 4.74 -24.05 14.56
CA SER A 244 4.72 -24.90 15.74
C SER A 244 5.29 -26.30 15.47
N ALA A 245 4.93 -26.92 14.33
CA ALA A 245 5.39 -28.25 13.95
C ALA A 245 6.90 -28.31 13.65
N LEU A 246 7.47 -27.32 12.95
CA LEU A 246 8.91 -27.26 12.67
C LEU A 246 9.73 -26.93 13.92
N ALA A 247 9.17 -26.18 14.86
CA ALA A 247 9.80 -25.81 16.12
C ALA A 247 9.56 -26.83 17.26
N CYS A 248 9.04 -28.02 16.96
CA CYS A 248 8.69 -29.03 17.99
C CYS A 248 9.86 -29.44 18.90
N ASN A 249 11.08 -29.40 18.38
CA ASN A 249 12.30 -29.76 19.11
C ASN A 249 12.94 -28.56 19.86
N LYS A 250 12.43 -27.34 19.65
CA LYS A 250 12.93 -26.13 20.32
C LYS A 250 12.29 -25.99 21.70
N PRO A 251 12.91 -25.23 22.63
CA PRO A 251 12.28 -24.88 23.90
C PRO A 251 10.88 -24.26 23.69
N LYS A 252 9.96 -24.57 24.61
CA LYS A 252 8.54 -24.15 24.53
C LYS A 252 8.39 -22.63 24.34
N GLU A 253 9.23 -21.86 25.01
CA GLU A 253 9.26 -20.40 24.95
C GLU A 253 9.62 -19.88 23.55
N VAL A 254 10.68 -20.43 22.94
CA VAL A 254 11.12 -20.06 21.58
C VAL A 254 10.03 -20.41 20.56
N ARG A 255 9.42 -21.59 20.69
CA ARG A 255 8.30 -22.00 19.83
C ARG A 255 7.10 -21.07 19.97
N ALA A 256 6.76 -20.67 21.20
CA ALA A 256 5.65 -19.74 21.45
C ALA A 256 5.93 -18.35 20.85
N ALA A 257 7.15 -17.84 20.98
CA ALA A 257 7.56 -16.56 20.40
C ALA A 257 7.48 -16.55 18.86
N GLU A 258 8.06 -17.56 18.19
CA GLU A 258 8.00 -17.68 16.71
C GLU A 258 6.54 -17.80 16.22
N THR A 259 5.73 -18.59 16.91
CA THR A 259 4.31 -18.78 16.58
C THR A 259 3.50 -17.50 16.80
N ALA A 260 3.82 -16.74 17.85
CA ALA A 260 3.19 -15.45 18.12
C ALA A 260 3.52 -14.44 17.00
N ILE A 261 4.78 -14.32 16.59
CA ILE A 261 5.17 -13.43 15.49
C ILE A 261 4.36 -13.76 14.22
N VAL A 262 4.29 -15.04 13.84
CA VAL A 262 3.55 -15.47 12.65
C VAL A 262 2.05 -15.19 12.74
N SER A 263 1.47 -15.35 13.93
CA SER A 263 0.04 -15.16 14.17
C SER A 263 -0.38 -13.69 14.21
N HIS A 264 0.49 -12.77 14.60
CA HIS A 264 0.13 -11.36 14.77
C HIS A 264 0.58 -10.49 13.61
N TYR A 265 1.76 -10.72 13.02
CA TYR A 265 2.24 -9.90 11.91
C TYR A 265 1.62 -10.31 10.57
N LEU A 266 1.21 -9.32 9.79
CA LEU A 266 0.64 -9.52 8.46
C LEU A 266 1.67 -10.14 7.49
N PHE A 267 2.90 -9.63 7.52
CA PHE A 267 3.98 -10.07 6.65
C PHE A 267 5.13 -10.68 7.45
N THR A 268 5.38 -11.97 7.18
CA THR A 268 6.37 -12.78 7.88
C THR A 268 7.23 -13.52 6.87
N GLN A 269 8.54 -13.60 7.13
CA GLN A 269 9.46 -14.41 6.35
C GLN A 269 10.06 -15.48 7.25
N MET A 270 9.77 -16.73 6.93
CA MET A 270 10.34 -17.90 7.58
C MET A 270 10.11 -17.99 9.11
N GLY A 271 9.13 -17.28 9.67
CA GLY A 271 8.86 -17.23 11.12
C GLY A 271 9.23 -15.91 11.79
N HIS A 272 9.83 -14.98 11.04
CA HIS A 272 10.22 -13.66 11.54
C HIS A 272 9.43 -12.54 10.85
N GLU A 273 9.32 -11.39 11.50
CA GLU A 273 8.77 -10.17 10.90
C GLU A 273 9.62 -9.70 9.72
N PHE A 274 9.02 -8.92 8.80
CA PHE A 274 9.77 -8.32 7.71
C PHE A 274 10.68 -7.20 8.24
N SER A 275 11.95 -7.20 7.85
CA SER A 275 12.80 -6.03 8.08
C SER A 275 12.51 -4.91 7.07
N ASP A 276 12.81 -3.67 7.45
CA ASP A 276 12.74 -2.51 6.55
C ASP A 276 13.50 -2.73 5.24
N ASP A 277 14.71 -3.30 5.34
CA ASP A 277 15.55 -3.59 4.19
C ASP A 277 14.93 -4.66 3.30
N LEU A 278 14.27 -5.65 3.89
CA LEU A 278 13.53 -6.65 3.12
C LEU A 278 12.37 -6.01 2.35
N VAL A 279 11.63 -5.08 2.96
CA VAL A 279 10.56 -4.34 2.28
C VAL A 279 11.11 -3.55 1.10
N ARG A 280 12.17 -2.75 1.32
CA ARG A 280 12.80 -1.91 0.29
C ARG A 280 13.38 -2.72 -0.86
N THR A 281 14.11 -3.80 -0.54
CA THR A 281 14.74 -4.67 -1.55
C THR A 281 13.71 -5.49 -2.32
N THR A 282 12.67 -6.00 -1.65
CA THR A 282 11.55 -6.70 -2.29
C THR A 282 10.84 -5.80 -3.28
N PHE A 283 10.52 -4.57 -2.88
CA PHE A 283 9.88 -3.59 -3.76
C PHE A 283 10.72 -3.35 -5.02
N ALA A 284 12.00 -3.01 -4.85
CA ALA A 284 12.89 -2.72 -5.99
C ALA A 284 13.03 -3.91 -6.95
N LYS A 285 13.06 -5.15 -6.42
CA LYS A 285 13.12 -6.38 -7.22
C LYS A 285 11.83 -6.61 -8.02
N LEU A 286 10.66 -6.48 -7.38
CA LEU A 286 9.36 -6.68 -8.04
C LEU A 286 9.08 -5.59 -9.06
N TRP A 287 9.45 -4.34 -8.76
CA TRP A 287 9.36 -3.23 -9.70
C TRP A 287 10.23 -3.48 -10.94
N LYS A 288 11.51 -3.81 -10.75
CA LYS A 288 12.43 -4.12 -11.87
C LYS A 288 11.92 -5.28 -12.72
N LYS A 289 11.36 -6.32 -12.09
CA LYS A 289 10.77 -7.44 -12.82
C LYS A 289 9.58 -7.03 -13.68
N SER A 290 8.79 -6.05 -13.24
CA SER A 290 7.55 -5.65 -13.91
C SER A 290 7.81 -4.59 -15.00
N VAL A 291 8.70 -3.63 -14.75
CA VAL A 291 8.89 -2.44 -15.61
C VAL A 291 10.29 -2.39 -16.26
N GLY A 292 11.21 -3.29 -15.90
CA GLY A 292 12.52 -3.43 -16.54
C GLY A 292 13.67 -2.60 -15.94
N TYR A 293 13.38 -1.64 -15.05
CA TYR A 293 14.40 -0.79 -14.39
C TYR A 293 14.23 -0.74 -12.88
N LYS A 294 15.25 -0.30 -12.14
CA LYS A 294 15.21 -0.24 -10.67
C LYS A 294 14.63 1.10 -10.20
N LEU A 295 13.60 1.05 -9.36
CA LEU A 295 13.05 2.20 -8.64
C LEU A 295 13.15 1.94 -7.14
N THR A 296 13.54 2.96 -6.37
CA THR A 296 13.61 2.80 -4.91
C THR A 296 12.22 2.96 -4.28
N PHE A 297 12.03 2.37 -3.11
CA PHE A 297 10.78 2.49 -2.36
C PHE A 297 10.45 3.97 -2.02
N GLN A 298 11.46 4.78 -1.72
CA GLN A 298 11.27 6.19 -1.39
C GLN A 298 10.93 7.03 -2.63
N ASP A 299 11.61 6.79 -3.75
CA ASP A 299 11.34 7.49 -5.00
C ASP A 299 9.93 7.15 -5.50
N MET A 300 9.51 5.88 -5.40
CA MET A 300 8.15 5.46 -5.71
C MET A 300 7.12 6.25 -4.91
N ARG A 301 7.39 6.45 -3.62
CA ARG A 301 6.49 7.23 -2.76
C ARG A 301 6.30 8.66 -3.27
N HIS A 302 7.38 9.32 -3.66
CA HIS A 302 7.29 10.68 -4.24
C HIS A 302 6.55 10.68 -5.58
N ILE A 303 6.79 9.68 -6.44
CA ILE A 303 6.12 9.55 -7.74
C ILE A 303 4.61 9.36 -7.57
N MET A 304 4.17 8.44 -6.70
CA MET A 304 2.75 8.22 -6.44
C MET A 304 2.07 9.46 -5.86
N GLN A 305 2.74 10.13 -4.91
CA GLN A 305 2.21 11.36 -4.34
C GLN A 305 2.05 12.45 -5.42
N ALA A 306 3.04 12.61 -6.31
CA ALA A 306 3.00 13.58 -7.40
C ALA A 306 1.88 13.27 -8.40
N PHE A 307 1.73 12.00 -8.79
CA PHE A 307 0.64 11.56 -9.66
C PHE A 307 -0.73 11.80 -9.04
N LEU A 308 -0.93 11.39 -7.78
CA LEU A 308 -2.20 11.57 -7.09
C LEU A 308 -2.56 13.06 -6.99
N MET A 309 -1.63 13.90 -6.51
CA MET A 309 -1.89 15.34 -6.36
C MET A 309 -2.29 15.99 -7.69
N SER A 310 -1.56 15.69 -8.76
CA SER A 310 -1.76 16.35 -10.06
C SER A 310 -3.01 15.87 -10.80
N ASN A 311 -3.34 14.58 -10.68
CA ASN A 311 -4.55 14.04 -11.30
C ASN A 311 -5.80 14.45 -10.52
N CYS A 312 -5.76 14.47 -9.18
CA CYS A 312 -6.90 14.95 -8.38
C CYS A 312 -7.21 16.43 -8.64
N THR A 313 -6.19 17.28 -8.80
CA THR A 313 -6.41 18.69 -9.15
C THR A 313 -7.13 18.84 -10.51
N MET A 314 -6.81 17.98 -11.49
CA MET A 314 -7.44 17.99 -12.81
C MET A 314 -8.89 17.47 -12.79
N PHE A 315 -9.18 16.44 -12.00
CA PHE A 315 -10.53 15.91 -11.81
C PHE A 315 -11.50 16.94 -11.18
N HIS A 316 -11.00 17.88 -10.39
CA HIS A 316 -11.83 18.94 -9.83
C HIS A 316 -12.04 20.14 -10.77
N THR A 317 -11.05 20.48 -11.61
CA THR A 317 -11.22 21.52 -12.64
C THR A 317 -12.26 21.12 -13.69
N SER A 318 -12.33 19.82 -14.06
CA SER A 318 -13.34 19.35 -15.03
C SER A 318 -14.77 19.31 -14.48
N VAL A 319 -14.95 19.21 -13.16
CA VAL A 319 -16.27 19.19 -12.51
C VAL A 319 -16.75 20.60 -12.19
N ASN A 320 -15.84 21.53 -11.88
CA ASN A 320 -16.20 22.94 -11.65
C ASN A 320 -16.28 23.79 -12.94
N SER A 321 -15.80 23.29 -14.09
CA SER A 321 -15.98 23.98 -15.37
C SER A 321 -17.41 23.90 -15.92
N GLU A 322 -18.26 23.03 -15.38
CA GLU A 322 -19.70 22.98 -15.71
C GLU A 322 -20.54 24.02 -14.94
N LEU A 323 -19.93 24.83 -14.05
CA LEU A 323 -20.65 25.79 -13.20
C LEU A 323 -20.13 27.23 -13.23
N VAL A 324 -19.37 27.63 -14.26
CA VAL A 324 -19.01 29.05 -14.45
C VAL A 324 -19.03 29.40 -15.94
N GLU A 325 -20.23 29.59 -16.49
CA GLU A 325 -20.44 30.66 -17.46
C GLU A 325 -20.70 31.92 -16.64
N GLU A 326 -19.70 32.78 -16.48
CA GLU A 326 -19.92 34.22 -16.31
C GLU A 326 -18.61 34.99 -16.51
N GLU A 327 -18.80 36.22 -16.95
CA GLU A 327 -17.91 37.06 -17.73
C GLU A 327 -16.72 37.63 -16.95
N GLY A 328 -15.72 38.11 -17.70
CA GLY A 328 -15.09 39.39 -17.36
C GLY A 328 -13.80 39.35 -16.56
N ASP A 329 -12.72 39.53 -17.33
CA ASP A 329 -11.60 40.43 -17.05
C ASP A 329 -10.29 39.95 -16.40
N HIS A 330 -9.23 40.50 -16.99
CA HIS A 330 -7.79 40.37 -16.79
C HIS A 330 -7.30 39.86 -15.41
N PHE A 331 -6.44 38.82 -15.41
CA PHE A 331 -5.57 38.56 -14.25
C PHE A 331 -4.19 37.94 -14.59
N GLN A 332 -3.17 38.50 -13.95
CA GLN A 332 -1.73 38.26 -14.11
C GLN A 332 -1.24 36.93 -13.51
N ASP A 333 -0.08 36.49 -14.02
CA ASP A 333 0.90 35.54 -13.45
C ASP A 333 0.44 34.12 -13.02
N ARG A 334 0.79 33.11 -13.84
CA ARG A 334 0.48 31.68 -13.61
C ARG A 334 1.29 31.03 -12.47
N SER A 335 2.33 31.68 -11.95
CA SER A 335 3.05 31.23 -10.73
C SER A 335 2.18 31.45 -9.48
N GLU A 336 1.51 32.59 -9.41
CA GLU A 336 0.44 32.83 -8.45
C GLU A 336 -0.77 31.95 -8.75
N GLY A 337 -1.11 31.68 -10.02
CA GLY A 337 -2.15 30.71 -10.37
C GLY A 337 -1.96 29.31 -9.75
N TYR A 338 -0.75 28.71 -9.81
CA TYR A 338 -0.48 27.40 -9.19
C TYR A 338 -0.39 27.48 -7.65
N ARG A 339 0.12 28.58 -7.09
CA ARG A 339 0.10 28.84 -5.64
C ARG A 339 -1.30 29.09 -5.11
N ALA A 340 -2.12 29.87 -5.81
CA ALA A 340 -3.52 30.17 -5.55
C ALA A 340 -4.43 28.96 -5.84
N LEU A 341 -4.06 28.08 -6.79
CA LEU A 341 -4.69 26.77 -7.00
C LEU A 341 -4.28 25.79 -5.89
N CYS A 342 -3.03 25.79 -5.45
CA CYS A 342 -2.61 25.03 -4.28
C CYS A 342 -3.18 25.62 -3.00
N GLU A 343 -3.46 26.92 -2.90
CA GLU A 343 -4.15 27.57 -1.79
C GLU A 343 -5.67 27.33 -1.82
N ARG A 344 -6.32 27.40 -2.98
CA ARG A 344 -7.70 26.94 -3.19
C ARG A 344 -7.83 25.44 -2.93
N ALA A 345 -6.86 24.63 -3.35
CA ALA A 345 -6.80 23.21 -3.05
C ALA A 345 -6.49 22.96 -1.58
N LYS A 346 -5.60 23.74 -0.92
CA LYS A 346 -5.39 23.70 0.55
C LYS A 346 -6.68 24.03 1.32
N ASN A 347 -7.63 24.75 0.72
CA ASN A 347 -8.96 24.98 1.32
C ASN A 347 -9.95 23.84 1.02
N HIS A 348 -9.58 22.87 0.17
CA HIS A 348 -10.41 21.73 -0.18
C HIS A 348 -10.10 20.53 0.73
N LYS A 349 -11.11 20.06 1.47
CA LYS A 349 -10.99 18.99 2.48
C LYS A 349 -10.28 17.72 1.97
N GLN A 350 -10.48 17.36 0.70
CA GLN A 350 -9.83 16.19 0.08
C GLN A 350 -8.33 16.39 -0.14
N PHE A 351 -7.87 17.58 -0.48
CA PHE A 351 -6.44 17.87 -0.66
C PHE A 351 -5.72 17.95 0.69
N CYS A 352 -6.34 18.55 1.72
CA CYS A 352 -5.83 18.51 3.09
C CYS A 352 -5.67 17.06 3.58
N ALA A 353 -6.60 16.19 3.22
CA ALA A 353 -6.53 14.78 3.58
C ALA A 353 -5.44 14.04 2.82
N MET A 354 -5.28 14.28 1.52
CA MET A 354 -4.16 13.74 0.73
C MET A 354 -2.80 14.16 1.29
N ALA A 355 -2.61 15.45 1.57
CA ALA A 355 -1.40 15.97 2.20
C ALA A 355 -1.19 15.41 3.61
N SER A 356 -2.29 15.22 4.37
CA SER A 356 -2.26 14.58 5.68
C SER A 356 -1.81 13.13 5.61
N GLN A 357 -2.32 12.34 4.66
CA GLN A 357 -1.88 10.97 4.40
C GLN A 357 -0.43 10.91 3.91
N ALA A 358 0.03 11.91 3.14
CA ALA A 358 1.38 12.01 2.59
C ALA A 358 2.46 12.40 3.61
N ALA A 359 2.06 12.85 4.81
CA ALA A 359 2.95 13.24 5.91
C ALA A 359 4.00 14.33 5.54
N HIS A 360 3.63 15.29 4.68
CA HIS A 360 4.45 16.46 4.36
C HIS A 360 3.64 17.75 4.53
N THR A 361 3.84 18.43 5.66
CA THR A 361 4.01 19.89 5.87
C THR A 361 3.79 20.20 7.35
N ALA A 362 4.76 20.86 7.98
CA ALA A 362 4.73 21.27 9.38
C ALA A 362 3.66 22.35 9.68
N HIS A 363 3.12 23.00 8.65
CA HIS A 363 2.27 24.18 8.82
C HIS A 363 0.76 23.87 9.03
N VAL A 364 0.36 22.59 8.93
CA VAL A 364 -1.01 22.14 9.32
C VAL A 364 -1.00 21.54 10.74
N ALA A 365 0.16 21.52 11.40
CA ALA A 365 0.32 20.94 12.73
C ALA A 365 -0.12 21.87 13.88
N GLU A 366 -0.45 23.13 13.59
CA GLU A 366 -0.69 24.13 14.64
C GLU A 366 -2.14 24.24 15.12
N LEU A 367 -3.11 23.57 14.48
CA LEU A 367 -4.52 23.84 14.80
C LEU A 367 -5.41 22.67 15.17
N ASN A 368 -4.94 21.42 15.21
CA ASN A 368 -5.78 20.33 15.75
C ASN A 368 -4.94 19.15 16.24
N TYR A 369 -5.51 18.43 17.21
CA TYR A 369 -5.20 17.05 17.62
C TYR A 369 -4.34 16.89 18.88
N ALA A 370 -5.04 16.63 19.99
CA ALA A 370 -4.60 15.82 21.11
C ALA A 370 -5.18 14.42 21.01
N ILE A 371 -4.35 13.37 20.90
CA ILE A 371 -4.85 11.99 20.99
C ILE A 371 -3.80 11.04 21.61
N SER A 372 -4.19 10.45 22.75
CA SER A 372 -3.57 9.36 23.51
C SER A 372 -3.80 7.99 22.83
N SER A 373 -3.53 6.89 23.55
CA SER A 373 -3.80 5.49 23.15
C SER A 373 -5.26 5.17 22.76
N GLU A 374 -6.18 6.14 22.88
CA GLU A 374 -7.52 6.18 22.27
C GLU A 374 -7.53 6.54 20.77
N GLY A 375 -6.36 6.54 20.11
CA GLY A 375 -6.04 6.90 18.72
C GLY A 375 -7.09 6.76 17.62
N ILE A 376 -7.86 5.66 17.58
CA ILE A 376 -8.88 5.43 16.53
C ILE A 376 -10.22 6.11 16.87
N ARG A 377 -10.56 6.28 18.16
CA ARG A 377 -11.78 6.98 18.60
C ARG A 377 -11.80 8.45 18.16
N LEU A 378 -10.63 9.07 18.00
CA LEU A 378 -10.47 10.52 17.83
C LEU A 378 -9.88 10.92 16.47
N VAL A 379 -9.63 9.98 15.55
CA VAL A 379 -9.50 10.40 14.15
C VAL A 379 -10.87 10.94 13.77
N MET A 380 -11.03 12.27 13.76
CA MET A 380 -12.26 12.95 13.35
C MET A 380 -12.87 12.16 12.19
N GLU A 381 -14.13 11.72 12.29
CA GLU A 381 -14.79 10.89 11.27
C GLU A 381 -14.55 11.42 9.86
N GLN A 382 -14.44 12.74 9.74
CA GLN A 382 -14.05 13.46 8.53
C GLN A 382 -12.68 13.07 7.95
N GLN A 383 -11.64 12.92 8.76
CA GLN A 383 -10.30 12.52 8.33
C GLN A 383 -10.26 11.04 7.90
N LEU A 384 -11.00 10.15 8.58
CA LEU A 384 -11.18 8.77 8.12
C LEU A 384 -11.89 8.72 6.77
N LEU A 385 -13.01 9.44 6.64
CA LEU A 385 -13.76 9.52 5.41
C LEU A 385 -12.92 10.09 4.26
N ASN A 386 -12.14 11.13 4.51
CA ASN A 386 -11.29 11.71 3.47
C ASN A 386 -10.14 10.76 3.08
N ASN A 387 -9.60 10.00 4.04
CA ASN A 387 -8.61 8.96 3.77
C ASN A 387 -9.19 7.87 2.86
N CYS A 388 -10.41 7.42 3.16
CA CYS A 388 -11.15 6.45 2.34
C CYS A 388 -11.37 6.98 0.92
N LYS A 389 -11.90 8.20 0.79
CA LYS A 389 -12.11 8.86 -0.51
C LYS A 389 -10.82 8.97 -1.32
N THR A 390 -9.70 9.29 -0.67
CA THR A 390 -8.40 9.37 -1.34
C THR A 390 -7.95 8.00 -1.86
N SER A 391 -8.07 6.95 -1.04
CA SER A 391 -7.73 5.59 -1.49
C SER A 391 -8.62 5.15 -2.66
N MET A 392 -9.92 5.43 -2.61
CA MET A 392 -10.85 5.08 -3.70
C MET A 392 -10.51 5.82 -5.00
N LEU A 393 -10.31 7.13 -4.94
CA LEU A 393 -9.95 7.94 -6.10
C LEU A 393 -8.62 7.50 -6.72
N TRP A 394 -7.61 7.20 -5.89
CA TRP A 394 -6.35 6.64 -6.38
C TRP A 394 -6.55 5.32 -7.10
N GLN A 395 -7.40 4.44 -6.56
CA GLN A 395 -7.69 3.15 -7.17
C GLN A 395 -8.40 3.32 -8.52
N GLU A 396 -9.36 4.24 -8.63
CA GLU A 396 -10.03 4.55 -9.89
C GLU A 396 -9.03 5.04 -10.94
N ILE A 397 -8.16 5.99 -10.58
CA ILE A 397 -7.09 6.49 -11.46
C ILE A 397 -6.16 5.35 -11.87
N LEU A 398 -5.65 4.57 -10.91
CA LEU A 398 -4.72 3.48 -11.17
C LEU A 398 -5.33 2.41 -12.08
N LEU A 399 -6.55 1.95 -11.78
CA LEU A 399 -7.22 0.88 -12.52
C LEU A 399 -7.63 1.33 -13.93
N SER A 400 -7.98 2.61 -14.11
CA SER A 400 -8.30 3.18 -15.43
C SER A 400 -7.14 3.11 -16.44
N LYS A 401 -5.90 2.95 -15.96
CA LYS A 401 -4.68 2.90 -16.78
C LYS A 401 -4.14 1.49 -16.97
N VAL A 402 -4.87 0.47 -16.54
CA VAL A 402 -4.52 -0.94 -16.79
C VAL A 402 -4.75 -1.24 -18.27
N ASP A 403 -3.77 -1.89 -18.90
CA ASP A 403 -3.85 -2.29 -20.29
C ASP A 403 -4.87 -3.43 -20.49
N GLN A 404 -6.07 -3.07 -20.96
CA GLN A 404 -7.17 -4.02 -21.16
C GLN A 404 -6.86 -5.11 -22.20
N THR A 405 -5.88 -4.90 -23.10
CA THR A 405 -5.48 -5.93 -24.07
C THR A 405 -4.74 -7.09 -23.39
N LYS A 406 -4.00 -6.79 -22.31
CA LYS A 406 -3.21 -7.75 -21.54
C LYS A 406 -3.94 -8.23 -20.27
N TYR A 407 -4.92 -7.48 -19.79
CA TYR A 407 -5.75 -7.79 -18.62
C TYR A 407 -7.21 -7.49 -18.94
N PRO A 408 -7.90 -8.34 -19.72
CA PRO A 408 -9.32 -8.16 -19.96
C PRO A 408 -10.07 -8.22 -18.64
N THR A 409 -10.95 -7.24 -18.42
CA THR A 409 -11.86 -7.27 -17.27
C THR A 409 -12.85 -8.41 -17.51
N GLU A 410 -12.90 -9.40 -16.61
CA GLU A 410 -13.97 -10.40 -16.62
C GLU A 410 -15.28 -9.63 -16.37
N ARG A 411 -16.13 -9.54 -17.40
CA ARG A 411 -17.45 -8.88 -17.33
C ARG A 411 -18.45 -9.75 -16.60
#